data_AF-A0AA97DMB5-F1
#
_entry.id   AF-A0AA97DMB5-F1
#
_cell.length_a   1.000
_cell.length_b   1.000
_cell.length_c   1.000
_cell.angle_alpha   90.00
_cell.angle_beta   90.00
_cell.angle_gamma   90.00
#
_symmetry.space_group_name_H-M   'P 1'
#
loop_
_entity.id
_entity.type
_entity.pdbx_description
1 polymer ?
#
loop_
_entity_poly.entity_id
_entity_poly.type
_entity_poly.pdbx_seq_one_letter_code
_entity_poly.pdbx_strand_id
1 'polypeptide(L)'
;MLTANAYYVDHNQVGESIHISGQLPFRDGELLGKGVVGRDVDLETARELARHAALNCLAAAVQAVGDLDKVRVVQMLVFVSSPPDFGLQSKVAEGASELLIEVLGEKGRHSRTAIGVAGLPLNTPVEIQMVCTAAS
;
A
#
# COMPACT_ATOMS: atom_id res chain seq x y z
N MET A 1 7.01 -14.45 1.06
CA MET A 1 5.62 -14.49 1.54
C MET A 1 5.67 -14.64 3.05
N LEU A 2 5.20 -13.65 3.82
CA LEU A 2 5.04 -13.82 5.27
C LEU A 2 3.97 -14.89 5.49
N THR A 3 4.24 -15.83 6.38
CA THR A 3 3.37 -16.98 6.67
C THR A 3 1.96 -16.55 7.07
N ALA A 4 0.95 -17.36 6.72
CA ALA A 4 -0.44 -17.16 7.15
C ALA A 4 -0.53 -16.88 8.66
N ASN A 5 -1.06 -15.71 9.02
CA ASN A 5 -1.28 -15.32 10.41
C ASN A 5 -2.55 -15.99 10.93
N ALA A 6 -2.52 -16.57 12.14
CA ALA A 6 -3.68 -17.25 12.72
C ALA A 6 -4.84 -16.31 13.10
N TYR A 7 -4.61 -15.00 13.15
CA TYR A 7 -5.56 -14.00 13.65
C TYR A 7 -6.13 -13.08 12.57
N TYR A 8 -5.42 -12.89 11.46
CA TYR A 8 -5.89 -12.06 10.34
C TYR A 8 -5.36 -12.56 9.00
N VAL A 9 -5.98 -12.12 7.91
CA VAL A 9 -5.71 -12.54 6.53
C VAL A 9 -5.19 -11.37 5.70
N ASP A 10 -4.50 -11.63 4.59
CA ASP A 10 -3.99 -10.58 3.69
C ASP A 10 -5.12 -9.79 3.00
N HIS A 11 -6.25 -10.47 2.76
CA HIS A 11 -7.47 -9.86 2.27
C HIS A 11 -8.70 -10.58 2.81
N ASN A 12 -9.83 -9.87 2.91
CA ASN A 12 -11.14 -10.43 3.19
C ASN A 12 -12.18 -9.85 2.23
N GLN A 13 -13.15 -10.66 1.80
CA GLN A 13 -14.12 -10.27 0.79
C GLN A 13 -15.55 -10.28 1.34
N VAL A 14 -16.30 -9.20 1.06
CA VAL A 14 -17.73 -9.08 1.36
C VAL A 14 -18.46 -8.61 0.11
N GLY A 15 -19.22 -9.52 -0.52
CA GLY A 15 -19.79 -9.26 -1.83
C GLY A 15 -18.71 -9.00 -2.86
N GLU A 16 -18.79 -7.88 -3.58
CA GLU A 16 -17.75 -7.46 -4.52
C GLU A 16 -16.61 -6.68 -3.87
N SER A 17 -16.75 -6.24 -2.61
CA SER A 17 -15.74 -5.45 -1.90
C SER A 17 -14.64 -6.35 -1.34
N ILE A 18 -13.39 -5.99 -1.60
CA ILE A 18 -12.20 -6.70 -1.16
C ILE A 18 -11.40 -5.75 -0.28
N HIS A 19 -11.23 -6.13 0.99
CA HIS A 19 -10.50 -5.36 1.97
C HIS A 19 -9.11 -5.96 2.14
N ILE A 20 -8.09 -5.22 1.73
CA ILE A 20 -6.69 -5.62 1.80
C ILE A 20 -6.11 -5.14 3.14
N SER A 21 -5.45 -6.02 3.89
CA SER A 21 -4.71 -5.68 5.11
C SER A 21 -3.51 -4.77 4.80
N GLY A 22 -2.97 -4.10 5.81
CA GLY A 22 -1.79 -3.25 5.66
C GLY A 22 -0.61 -3.99 5.04
N GLN A 23 -0.12 -3.49 3.91
CA GLN A 23 1.01 -4.04 3.17
C GLN A 23 2.24 -3.16 3.35
N LEU A 24 3.36 -3.83 3.60
CA LEU A 24 4.68 -3.24 3.75
C LEU A 24 5.49 -3.47 2.47
N PRO A 25 6.56 -2.70 2.21
CA PRO A 25 7.38 -2.84 1.02
C PRO A 25 8.33 -4.06 1.12
N PHE A 26 7.77 -5.26 1.19
CA PHE A 26 8.53 -6.50 1.14
C PHE A 26 8.79 -6.95 -0.29
N ARG A 27 10.03 -7.35 -0.59
CA ARG A 27 10.41 -8.06 -1.82
C ARG A 27 11.18 -9.31 -1.44
N ASP A 28 10.77 -10.46 -1.98
CA ASP A 28 11.45 -11.74 -1.75
C ASP A 28 11.65 -12.11 -0.26
N GLY A 29 10.75 -11.65 0.62
CA GLY A 29 10.81 -11.88 2.06
C GLY A 29 11.64 -10.86 2.83
N GLU A 30 12.27 -9.90 2.15
CA GLU A 30 13.06 -8.82 2.77
C GLU A 30 12.32 -7.49 2.73
N LEU A 31 12.38 -6.76 3.85
CA LEU A 31 11.80 -5.41 3.93
C LEU A 31 12.76 -4.42 3.26
N LEU A 32 12.29 -3.72 2.23
CA LEU A 32 13.12 -2.87 1.37
C LEU A 32 13.63 -1.59 2.04
N GLY A 33 13.08 -1.18 3.18
CA GLY A 33 13.51 0.02 3.89
C GLY A 33 13.05 0.06 5.33
N LYS A 34 13.83 0.74 6.18
CA LYS A 34 13.50 0.98 7.59
C LYS A 34 13.83 2.42 7.98
N GLY A 35 13.02 2.98 8.89
CA GLY A 35 13.22 4.30 9.47
C GLY A 35 12.10 5.27 9.18
N VAL A 36 12.34 6.51 9.56
CA VAL A 36 11.39 7.62 9.50
C VAL A 36 11.68 8.50 8.28
N VAL A 37 10.67 8.75 7.46
CA VAL A 37 10.78 9.61 6.27
C VAL A 37 11.04 11.05 6.66
N GLY A 38 12.01 11.69 6.01
CA GLY A 38 12.51 13.02 6.34
C GLY A 38 13.60 13.03 7.43
N ARG A 39 13.93 11.86 8.02
CA ARG A 39 15.04 11.72 8.96
C ARG A 39 16.03 10.65 8.52
N ASP A 40 15.54 9.42 8.34
CA ASP A 40 16.34 8.24 8.00
C ASP A 40 16.17 7.83 6.53
N VAL A 41 15.01 8.17 5.94
CA VAL A 41 14.65 7.85 4.55
C VAL A 41 14.29 9.16 3.83
N ASP A 42 14.85 9.41 2.66
CA ASP A 42 14.49 10.59 1.86
C ASP A 42 13.12 10.43 1.16
N LEU A 43 12.59 11.52 0.63
CA LEU A 43 11.27 11.54 -0.01
C LEU A 43 11.18 10.60 -1.21
N GLU A 44 12.23 10.55 -2.04
CA GLU A 44 12.23 9.76 -3.28
C GLU A 44 12.25 8.27 -2.97
N THR A 45 13.11 7.85 -2.05
CA THR A 45 13.15 6.49 -1.54
C THR A 45 11.81 6.10 -0.92
N ALA A 46 11.19 7.00 -0.14
CA ALA A 46 9.87 6.74 0.43
C ALA A 46 8.77 6.58 -0.64
N ARG A 47 8.84 7.31 -1.76
CA ARG A 47 7.94 7.13 -2.91
C ARG A 47 8.09 5.75 -3.53
N GLU A 48 9.31 5.28 -3.74
CA GLU A 48 9.58 3.93 -4.25
C GLU A 48 9.12 2.84 -3.29
N LEU A 49 9.28 3.05 -1.98
CA LEU A 49 8.75 2.13 -0.97
C LEU A 49 7.21 2.14 -0.95
N ALA A 50 6.56 3.30 -1.11
CA ALA A 50 5.11 3.39 -1.26
C ALA A 50 4.64 2.66 -2.53
N ARG A 51 5.34 2.82 -3.65
CA ARG A 51 5.10 2.10 -4.90
C ARG A 51 5.14 0.59 -4.67
N HIS A 52 6.17 0.09 -3.98
CA HIS A 52 6.29 -1.34 -3.69
C HIS A 52 5.24 -1.87 -2.69
N ALA A 53 4.87 -1.08 -1.69
CA ALA A 53 3.77 -1.43 -0.79
C ALA A 53 2.43 -1.56 -1.54
N ALA A 54 2.15 -0.65 -2.49
CA ALA A 54 0.96 -0.73 -3.35
C ALA A 54 1.00 -1.94 -4.29
N LEU A 55 2.17 -2.32 -4.81
CA LEU A 55 2.35 -3.56 -5.57
C LEU A 55 1.96 -4.80 -4.75
N ASN A 56 2.37 -4.84 -3.47
CA ASN A 56 1.99 -5.93 -2.57
C ASN A 56 0.48 -5.96 -2.30
N CYS A 57 -0.17 -4.79 -2.18
CA CYS A 57 -1.63 -4.75 -2.10
C CYS A 57 -2.30 -5.26 -3.39
N LEU A 58 -1.77 -4.94 -4.58
CA LEU A 58 -2.28 -5.47 -5.85
C LEU A 58 -2.12 -6.99 -5.91
N ALA A 59 -0.98 -7.53 -5.46
CA ALA A 59 -0.77 -8.97 -5.37
C ALA A 59 -1.84 -9.65 -4.49
N ALA A 60 -2.15 -9.06 -3.32
CA ALA A 60 -3.21 -9.56 -2.45
C ALA A 60 -4.61 -9.45 -3.10
N ALA A 61 -4.89 -8.37 -3.83
CA ALA A 61 -6.14 -8.23 -4.57
C ALA A 61 -6.27 -9.28 -5.69
N VAL A 62 -5.20 -9.53 -6.46
CA VAL A 62 -5.17 -10.56 -7.49
C VAL A 62 -5.34 -11.95 -6.89
N GLN A 63 -4.76 -12.24 -5.72
CA GLN A 63 -5.01 -13.49 -5.01
C GLN A 63 -6.50 -13.69 -4.68
N ALA A 64 -7.23 -12.61 -4.41
CA ALA A 64 -8.66 -12.66 -4.12
C ALA A 64 -9.52 -12.96 -5.37
N VAL A 65 -9.19 -12.36 -6.53
CA VAL A 65 -10.05 -12.41 -7.73
C VAL A 65 -9.50 -13.26 -8.89
N GLY A 66 -8.26 -13.73 -8.77
CA GLY A 66 -7.56 -14.57 -9.73
C GLY A 66 -6.98 -13.85 -10.95
N ASP A 67 -7.31 -12.57 -11.17
CA ASP A 67 -6.89 -11.82 -12.35
C ASP A 67 -6.78 -10.32 -12.04
N LEU A 68 -5.71 -9.68 -12.52
CA LEU A 68 -5.49 -8.24 -12.37
C LEU A 68 -6.55 -7.41 -13.09
N ASP A 69 -7.06 -7.89 -14.24
CA ASP A 69 -8.09 -7.17 -15.00
C ASP A 69 -9.41 -7.06 -14.25
N LYS A 70 -9.63 -7.90 -13.25
CA LYS A 70 -10.82 -7.85 -12.38
C LYS A 70 -10.66 -6.91 -11.20
N VAL A 71 -9.51 -6.25 -11.02
CA VAL A 71 -9.28 -5.36 -9.89
C VAL A 71 -9.66 -3.92 -10.24
N ARG A 72 -10.53 -3.31 -9.43
CA ARG A 72 -10.72 -1.84 -9.38
C ARG A 72 -10.38 -1.33 -7.98
N VAL A 73 -9.57 -0.29 -7.87
CA VAL A 73 -9.24 0.34 -6.59
C VAL A 73 -10.32 1.36 -6.21
N VAL A 74 -10.87 1.25 -5.00
CA VAL A 74 -11.88 2.18 -4.47
C VAL A 74 -11.23 3.21 -3.56
N GLN A 75 -10.40 2.74 -2.64
CA GLN A 75 -9.78 3.58 -1.61
C GLN A 75 -8.38 3.08 -1.27
N MET A 76 -7.45 4.03 -1.08
CA MET A 76 -6.11 3.77 -0.56
C MET A 76 -5.85 4.61 0.69
N LEU A 77 -5.41 3.96 1.77
CA LEU A 77 -4.91 4.61 2.98
C LEU A 77 -3.40 4.45 3.02
N VAL A 78 -2.67 5.55 3.14
CA VAL A 78 -1.21 5.57 3.18
C VAL A 78 -0.75 6.12 4.53
N PHE A 79 -0.02 5.30 5.27
CA PHE A 79 0.58 5.66 6.54
C PHE A 79 2.07 5.85 6.34
N VAL A 80 2.56 7.05 6.67
CA VAL A 80 3.97 7.40 6.50
C VAL A 80 4.57 7.64 7.88
N SER A 81 5.57 6.84 8.26
CA SER A 81 6.32 7.12 9.48
C SER A 81 7.16 8.38 9.25
N SER A 82 6.77 9.50 9.86
CA SER A 82 7.36 10.82 9.60
C SER A 82 7.32 11.71 10.84
N PRO A 83 8.23 12.69 10.97
CA PRO A 83 8.12 13.74 11.99
C PRO A 83 6.82 14.55 11.83
N PRO A 84 6.33 15.21 12.91
CA PRO A 84 5.11 16.02 12.86
C PRO A 84 5.13 17.15 11.82
N ASP A 85 6.32 17.67 11.50
CA ASP A 85 6.56 18.79 10.60
C ASP A 85 6.89 18.37 9.16
N PHE A 86 6.87 17.07 8.83
CA PHE A 86 7.26 16.57 7.50
C PHE A 86 6.40 17.12 6.35
N GLY A 87 5.07 17.21 6.53
CA GLY A 87 4.13 17.85 5.60
C GLY A 87 4.02 17.27 4.16
N LEU A 88 4.81 16.25 3.81
CA LEU A 88 4.95 15.74 2.44
C LEU A 88 4.40 14.31 2.25
N GLN A 89 3.52 13.85 3.13
CA GLN A 89 2.95 12.49 3.07
C GLN A 89 2.18 12.25 1.76
N SER A 90 1.50 13.29 1.24
CA SER A 90 0.84 13.23 -0.07
C SER A 90 1.82 12.98 -1.22
N LYS A 91 3.07 13.49 -1.12
CA LYS A 91 4.14 13.26 -2.11
C LYS A 91 4.72 11.85 -2.02
N VAL A 92 4.80 11.27 -0.84
CA VAL A 92 5.15 9.84 -0.66
C VAL A 92 4.07 8.96 -1.30
N ALA A 93 2.80 9.24 -1.00
CA ALA A 93 1.66 8.48 -1.50
C ALA A 93 1.48 8.56 -3.04
N GLU A 94 2.00 9.61 -3.70
CA GLU A 94 1.99 9.72 -5.17
C GLU A 94 2.70 8.53 -5.84
N GLY A 95 3.80 8.00 -5.27
CA GLY A 95 4.49 6.84 -5.85
C GLY A 95 3.59 5.59 -5.94
N ALA A 96 2.75 5.38 -4.92
CA ALA A 96 1.72 4.35 -4.94
C ALA A 96 0.61 4.64 -5.98
N SER A 97 0.08 5.87 -5.98
CA SER A 97 -1.00 6.24 -6.90
C SER A 97 -0.58 6.18 -8.37
N GLU A 98 0.65 6.57 -8.69
CA GLU A 98 1.23 6.48 -10.03
C GLU A 98 1.26 5.04 -10.53
N LEU A 99 1.73 4.09 -9.71
CA LEU A 99 1.70 2.65 -10.05
C LEU A 99 0.29 2.15 -10.34
N LEU A 100 -0.67 2.48 -9.48
CA LEU A 100 -2.04 2.01 -9.64
C LEU A 100 -2.65 2.49 -10.96
N ILE A 101 -2.38 3.74 -11.34
CA ILE A 101 -2.85 4.31 -12.61
C ILE A 101 -2.09 3.71 -13.80
N GLU A 102 -0.77 3.54 -13.68
CA GLU A 102 0.08 2.93 -14.72
C GLU A 102 -0.38 1.52 -15.07
N VAL A 103 -0.73 0.72 -14.07
CA VAL A 103 -1.06 -0.70 -14.23
C VAL A 103 -2.54 -0.94 -14.54
N LEU A 104 -3.46 -0.19 -13.91
CA LEU A 104 -4.90 -0.45 -14.01
C LEU A 104 -5.66 0.59 -14.84
N GLY A 105 -5.00 1.65 -15.31
CA GLY A 105 -5.65 2.76 -16.02
C GLY A 105 -6.77 3.38 -15.19
N GLU A 106 -7.97 3.48 -15.78
CA GLU A 106 -9.15 4.05 -15.10
C GLU A 106 -9.59 3.23 -13.88
N LYS A 107 -9.37 1.90 -13.88
CA LYS A 107 -9.66 1.05 -12.71
C LYS A 107 -8.72 1.33 -11.54
N GLY A 108 -7.62 2.04 -11.78
CA GLY A 108 -6.66 2.49 -10.77
C GLY A 108 -6.99 3.84 -10.15
N ARG A 109 -7.98 4.61 -10.62
CA ARG A 109 -8.34 5.90 -9.99
C ARG A 109 -9.14 5.66 -8.71
N HIS A 110 -8.69 6.25 -7.61
CA HIS A 110 -9.17 5.93 -6.26
C HIS A 110 -9.31 7.17 -5.38
N SER A 111 -10.15 7.06 -4.34
CA SER A 111 -10.11 7.96 -3.20
C SER A 111 -8.87 7.67 -2.33
N ARG A 112 -8.33 8.68 -1.63
CA ARG A 112 -7.08 8.50 -0.87
C ARG A 112 -7.03 9.33 0.41
N THR A 113 -6.41 8.76 1.43
CA THR A 113 -5.92 9.49 2.61
C THR A 113 -4.43 9.18 2.80
N ALA A 114 -3.62 10.22 3.03
CA ALA A 114 -2.20 10.08 3.34
C ALA A 114 -1.89 10.84 4.62
N ILE A 115 -1.39 10.14 5.65
CA ILE A 115 -1.17 10.71 6.98
C ILE A 115 0.21 10.34 7.55
N GLY A 116 0.72 11.21 8.40
CA GLY A 116 1.90 10.94 9.20
C GLY A 116 1.54 10.12 10.44
N VAL A 117 2.35 9.12 10.76
CA VAL A 117 2.22 8.29 11.97
C VAL A 117 3.52 8.26 12.76
N ALA A 118 3.43 8.04 14.08
CA ALA A 118 4.59 8.04 14.97
C ALA A 118 5.55 6.85 14.70
N GLY A 119 5.04 5.75 14.16
CA GLY A 119 5.80 4.55 13.86
C GLY A 119 4.92 3.50 13.19
N LEU A 120 5.56 2.52 12.56
CA LEU A 120 4.91 1.41 11.86
C LEU A 120 5.57 0.08 12.25
N PRO A 121 4.90 -1.07 12.03
CA PRO A 121 5.47 -2.39 12.28
C PRO A 121 6.83 -2.57 11.61
N LEU A 122 7.75 -3.26 12.29
CA LEU A 122 9.11 -3.54 11.80
C LEU A 122 9.95 -2.30 11.47
N ASN A 123 9.51 -1.12 11.92
CA ASN A 123 10.13 0.17 11.62
C ASN A 123 10.17 0.48 10.10
N THR A 124 9.19 0.01 9.33
CA THR A 124 9.03 0.39 7.91
C THR A 124 8.67 1.89 7.79
N PRO A 125 9.13 2.60 6.74
CA PRO A 125 8.77 4.01 6.53
C PRO A 125 7.35 4.19 6.00
N VAL A 126 6.79 3.19 5.31
CA VAL A 126 5.47 3.27 4.68
C VAL A 126 4.70 1.96 4.86
N GLU A 127 3.40 2.09 5.10
CA GLU A 127 2.41 1.01 5.08
C GLU A 127 1.17 1.48 4.29
N ILE A 128 0.62 0.59 3.46
CA ILE A 128 -0.56 0.91 2.63
C ILE A 128 -1.66 -0.10 2.87
N GLN A 129 -2.87 0.39 3.06
CA GLN A 129 -4.09 -0.41 3.08
C GLN A 129 -4.96 -0.04 1.87
N MET A 130 -5.66 -1.01 1.28
CA MET A 130 -6.55 -0.76 0.15
C MET A 130 -7.92 -1.41 0.28
N VAL A 131 -8.92 -0.77 -0.32
CA VAL A 131 -10.22 -1.38 -0.63
C VAL A 131 -10.35 -1.42 -2.14
N CYS A 132 -10.67 -2.60 -2.66
CA CYS A 132 -10.87 -2.87 -4.07
C CYS A 132 -12.26 -3.45 -4.32
N THR A 133 -12.68 -3.52 -5.59
CA THR A 133 -13.79 -4.38 -6.01
C THR A 133 -13.37 -5.37 -7.07
N ALA A 134 -14.07 -6.51 -7.12
CA ALA A 134 -14.06 -7.41 -8.25
C ALA A 134 -14.91 -6.78 -9.39
N ALA A 135 -14.25 -6.19 -10.38
CA ALA A 135 -14.90 -5.72 -11.59
C ALA A 135 -15.37 -6.90 -12.44
N SER A 136 -16.55 -6.75 -13.05
CA SER A 136 -17.11 -7.67 -14.05
C SER A 136 -16.30 -7.67 -15.34
#